data_AF-A0A1Y4AR23-F1
#
_entry.id   AF-A0A1Y4AR23-F1
#
_cell.length_a   1.000
_cell.length_b   1.000
_cell.length_c   1.000
_cell.angle_alpha   90.00
_cell.angle_beta   90.00
_cell.angle_gamma   90.00
#
_symmetry.space_group_name_H-M   'P 1'
#
loop_
_entity.id
_entity.type
_entity.pdbx_description
1 polymer ?
#
loop_
_entity_poly.entity_id
_entity_poly.type
_entity_poly.pdbx_seq_one_letter_code
_entity_poly.pdbx_strand_id
1 'polypeptide(L)'
;MKRFISLLLLLLPAAAAAQPPVAPEQAPESKAAPAPAEALRAPRPDTVALPMHDHTGLVGECPYRHAFTEPRSVVPLTPCGNAYAECRRMLGEDKLPAAGDVHIDQLVNHFTYDYPAPTDGASLSFTAEMAPCPWNAEHRLVRFGIRLRDAADTTLLPLRHARLRVEFNPAQVVAYRLVGDDRILPQPRHRHRRHDAARRGGRLEAGYSTTILYEVIPADAERSPERASALRLESREGVPVVLIPSSELLTARVRYHLPGVRRGEQMTATLKEENLVELTGDFAFAAAVAMYGQLLSDSEFRGDSTWDKVLELAEKGLGSDPDEERREFIALVRMAQMLDSRR
;
A
#
# COMPACT_ATOMS: atom_id res chain seq x y z
N MET A 1 25.45 -58.88 53.71
CA MET A 1 24.64 -60.13 53.74
C MET A 1 23.19 -59.75 53.44
N LYS A 2 22.57 -60.39 52.42
CA LYS A 2 21.14 -60.77 52.27
C LYS A 2 20.05 -59.71 52.62
N ARG A 3 18.96 -59.45 51.89
CA ARG A 3 18.29 -60.01 50.70
C ARG A 3 17.14 -59.03 50.34
N PHE A 4 16.69 -59.11 49.09
CA PHE A 4 15.45 -58.59 48.50
C PHE A 4 14.18 -58.78 49.37
N ILE A 5 13.17 -57.91 49.18
CA ILE A 5 11.80 -58.24 48.71
C ILE A 5 11.00 -56.95 48.43
N SER A 6 10.45 -56.86 47.22
CA SER A 6 9.42 -55.91 46.79
C SER A 6 8.08 -56.20 47.46
N LEU A 7 7.29 -55.18 47.79
CA LEU A 7 5.84 -55.27 47.61
C LEU A 7 5.20 -53.90 47.34
N LEU A 8 4.54 -53.87 46.18
CA LEU A 8 3.72 -52.85 45.56
C LEU A 8 2.37 -52.75 46.28
N LEU A 9 1.91 -51.55 46.67
CA LEU A 9 0.49 -51.31 46.96
C LEU A 9 0.07 -49.87 46.63
N LEU A 10 -0.68 -49.76 45.53
CA LEU A 10 -1.76 -48.81 45.21
C LEU A 10 -1.61 -47.32 45.60
N LEU A 11 -1.21 -46.48 44.62
CA LEU A 11 -1.57 -45.06 44.59
C LEU A 11 -2.94 -44.90 43.89
N LEU A 12 -3.93 -44.44 44.64
CA LEU A 12 -5.20 -43.91 44.12
C LEU A 12 -4.94 -42.58 43.39
N PRO A 13 -5.65 -42.27 42.28
CA PRO A 13 -5.59 -40.94 41.69
C PRO A 13 -6.37 -39.96 42.57
N ALA A 14 -5.73 -38.86 42.93
CA ALA A 14 -6.38 -37.72 43.57
C ALA A 14 -7.46 -37.16 42.62
N ALA A 15 -8.69 -37.10 43.10
CA ALA A 15 -9.80 -36.47 42.40
C ALA A 15 -9.49 -34.98 42.17
N ALA A 16 -9.35 -34.58 40.90
CA ALA A 16 -9.30 -33.19 40.51
C ALA A 16 -10.65 -32.55 40.83
N ALA A 17 -10.65 -31.55 41.71
CA ALA A 17 -11.82 -30.72 41.98
C ALA A 17 -12.20 -29.99 40.68
N ALA A 18 -13.40 -30.26 40.19
CA ALA A 18 -13.98 -29.60 39.03
C ALA A 18 -14.16 -28.10 39.31
N GLN A 19 -13.52 -27.25 38.51
CA GLN A 19 -13.83 -25.82 38.46
C GLN A 19 -15.27 -25.63 37.95
N PRO A 20 -16.04 -24.69 38.51
CA PRO A 20 -17.37 -24.37 37.99
C PRO A 20 -17.27 -23.81 36.57
N PRO A 21 -18.28 -24.02 35.71
CA PRO A 21 -18.25 -23.57 34.33
C PRO A 21 -18.18 -22.03 34.29
N VAL A 22 -17.15 -21.51 33.62
CA VAL A 22 -17.03 -20.11 33.26
C VAL A 22 -18.17 -19.80 32.28
N ALA A 23 -19.02 -18.83 32.64
CA ALA A 23 -20.08 -18.34 31.77
C ALA A 23 -19.46 -17.78 30.47
N PRO A 24 -20.10 -17.96 29.31
CA PRO A 24 -19.57 -17.44 28.05
C PRO A 24 -19.46 -15.91 28.14
N GLU A 25 -18.23 -15.44 27.99
CA GLU A 25 -17.89 -14.03 27.82
C GLU A 25 -18.67 -13.50 26.62
N GLN A 26 -19.55 -12.53 26.87
CA GLN A 26 -20.36 -11.91 25.82
C GLN A 26 -19.41 -11.26 24.83
N ALA A 27 -19.47 -11.70 23.57
CA ALA A 27 -18.80 -11.03 22.46
C ALA A 27 -19.16 -9.55 22.46
N PRO A 28 -18.21 -8.62 22.21
CA PRO A 28 -18.54 -7.21 22.13
C PRO A 28 -19.60 -7.01 21.06
N GLU A 29 -20.72 -6.38 21.43
CA GLU A 29 -21.75 -5.99 20.48
C GLU A 29 -21.11 -5.16 19.37
N SER A 30 -21.23 -5.63 18.12
CA SER A 30 -20.88 -4.87 16.94
C SER A 30 -21.74 -3.62 16.89
N LYS A 31 -21.20 -2.50 17.35
CA LYS A 31 -21.85 -1.20 17.24
C LYS A 31 -21.97 -0.90 15.76
N ALA A 32 -23.21 -0.84 15.26
CA ALA A 32 -23.49 -0.51 13.87
C ALA A 32 -22.75 0.79 13.49
N ALA A 33 -22.13 0.81 12.31
CA ALA A 33 -21.45 1.99 11.81
C ALA A 33 -22.40 3.21 11.86
N PRO A 34 -21.94 4.37 12.34
CA PRO A 34 -22.78 5.56 12.47
C PRO A 34 -23.35 5.96 11.10
N ALA A 35 -24.51 6.63 11.12
CA ALA A 35 -25.10 7.15 9.89
C ALA A 35 -24.08 8.09 9.19
N PRO A 36 -23.97 8.09 7.85
CA PRO A 36 -22.94 8.85 7.14
C PRO A 36 -22.87 10.33 7.54
N ALA A 37 -24.02 10.96 7.78
CA ALA A 37 -24.12 12.35 8.20
C ALA A 37 -23.61 12.63 9.63
N GLU A 38 -23.56 11.61 10.50
CA GLU A 38 -23.07 11.72 11.88
C GLU A 38 -21.54 11.54 11.94
N ALA A 39 -20.98 10.64 11.12
CA ALA A 39 -19.54 10.45 10.99
C ALA A 39 -18.82 11.73 10.53
N LEU A 40 -19.44 12.49 9.60
CA LEU A 40 -18.94 13.76 9.10
C LEU A 40 -18.87 14.90 10.13
N ARG A 41 -19.67 14.83 11.21
CA ARG A 41 -19.81 15.91 12.21
C ARG A 41 -18.84 15.84 13.38
N ALA A 42 -18.09 14.74 13.53
CA ALA A 42 -17.11 14.61 14.60
C ALA A 42 -15.89 15.53 14.36
N PRO A 43 -15.52 16.41 15.32
CA PRO A 43 -14.29 17.18 15.23
C PRO A 43 -13.08 16.26 15.44
N ARG A 44 -12.08 16.33 14.55
CA ARG A 44 -10.79 15.64 14.69
C ARG A 44 -9.67 16.64 14.97
N PRO A 45 -8.57 16.21 15.62
CA PRO A 45 -7.39 17.05 15.74
C PRO A 45 -6.95 17.54 14.36
N ASP A 46 -6.63 18.82 14.27
CA ASP A 46 -6.17 19.45 13.03
C ASP A 46 -5.01 18.64 12.46
N THR A 47 -5.28 17.83 11.42
CA THR A 47 -4.21 17.33 10.57
C THR A 47 -3.59 18.59 9.98
N VAL A 48 -2.33 18.87 10.31
CA VAL A 48 -1.63 20.06 9.81
C VAL A 48 -1.84 20.08 8.30
N ALA A 49 -2.67 21.00 7.84
CA ALA A 49 -2.89 21.22 6.42
C ALA A 49 -1.55 21.68 5.87
N LEU A 50 -0.78 20.76 5.30
CA LEU A 50 0.39 21.14 4.54
C LEU A 50 -0.13 22.04 3.41
N PRO A 51 0.47 23.22 3.21
CA PRO A 51 0.04 24.10 2.13
C PRO A 51 0.05 23.29 0.83
N MET A 52 -1.11 23.30 0.16
CA MET A 52 -1.20 22.85 -1.22
C MET A 52 -0.08 23.54 -1.97
N HIS A 53 0.92 22.79 -2.41
CA HIS A 53 1.89 23.37 -3.31
C HIS A 53 1.11 23.76 -4.57
N ASP A 54 1.40 24.94 -5.10
CA ASP A 54 0.78 25.41 -6.33
C ASP A 54 1.08 24.40 -7.46
N HIS A 55 0.08 23.58 -7.78
CA HIS A 55 0.22 22.41 -8.67
C HIS A 55 -0.49 22.64 -10.00
N THR A 56 -0.42 23.85 -10.54
CA THR A 56 -0.84 24.10 -11.92
C THR A 56 0.08 23.37 -12.90
N GLY A 57 -0.42 22.29 -13.51
CA GLY A 57 0.14 21.71 -14.72
C GLY A 57 0.44 20.22 -14.63
N LEU A 58 -0.37 19.43 -15.35
CA LEU A 58 -0.42 17.97 -15.44
C LEU A 58 -1.13 17.34 -14.22
N VAL A 59 -2.36 16.95 -14.46
CA VAL A 59 -3.23 16.17 -13.57
C VAL A 59 -3.41 14.84 -14.30
N GLY A 60 -2.95 13.73 -13.73
CA GLY A 60 -3.09 12.44 -14.38
C GLY A 60 -2.61 11.28 -13.51
N GLU A 61 -3.33 10.16 -13.60
CA GLU A 61 -2.87 8.90 -13.03
C GLU A 61 -1.59 8.43 -13.75
N CYS A 62 -0.75 7.67 -13.05
CA CYS A 62 0.45 7.11 -13.69
C CYS A 62 0.05 6.11 -14.79
N PRO A 63 0.50 6.28 -16.05
CA PRO A 63 0.22 5.33 -17.12
C PRO A 63 1.02 4.04 -16.92
N TYR A 64 0.61 2.99 -17.62
CA TYR A 64 1.40 1.77 -17.75
C TYR A 64 2.75 2.06 -18.42
N ARG A 65 3.81 1.49 -17.83
CA ARG A 65 5.17 1.46 -18.37
C ARG A 65 5.52 0.03 -18.72
N HIS A 66 6.06 -0.19 -19.91
CA HIS A 66 6.54 -1.50 -20.33
C HIS A 66 7.84 -1.85 -19.61
N ALA A 67 7.88 -3.02 -18.95
CA ALA A 67 9.07 -3.44 -18.21
C ALA A 67 10.28 -3.69 -19.12
N PHE A 68 10.05 -4.02 -20.40
CA PHE A 68 11.15 -4.20 -21.36
C PHE A 68 11.90 -2.89 -21.66
N THR A 69 11.18 -1.80 -21.95
CA THR A 69 11.79 -0.50 -22.29
C THR A 69 12.12 0.33 -21.05
N GLU A 70 11.31 0.20 -19.99
CA GLU A 70 11.42 0.97 -18.75
C GLU A 70 11.37 0.05 -17.52
N PRO A 71 12.37 -0.84 -17.31
CA PRO A 71 12.35 -1.84 -16.24
C PRO A 71 12.44 -1.25 -14.83
N ARG A 72 12.59 0.07 -14.67
CA ARG A 72 12.90 0.72 -13.39
C ARG A 72 11.94 1.87 -13.11
N SER A 73 11.30 1.80 -11.95
CA SER A 73 10.54 2.90 -11.36
C SER A 73 11.27 3.47 -10.15
N VAL A 74 11.20 4.79 -9.96
CA VAL A 74 11.76 5.49 -8.80
C VAL A 74 10.72 6.44 -8.23
N VAL A 75 10.36 6.22 -6.97
CA VAL A 75 9.37 7.01 -6.23
C VAL A 75 10.09 7.73 -5.08
N PRO A 76 10.14 9.07 -5.04
CA PRO A 76 10.61 9.79 -3.87
C PRO A 76 9.67 9.52 -2.70
N LEU A 77 10.22 9.32 -1.50
CA LEU A 77 9.42 9.16 -0.29
C LEU A 77 9.24 10.53 0.36
N THR A 78 8.07 11.11 0.22
CA THR A 78 7.71 12.43 0.76
C THR A 78 6.35 12.38 1.42
N PRO A 79 6.12 13.14 2.50
CA PRO A 79 4.78 13.27 3.07
C PRO A 79 3.75 13.68 2.01
N CYS A 80 2.62 12.96 2.00
CA CYS A 80 1.51 13.18 1.09
C CYS A 80 0.66 14.40 1.52
N GLY A 81 -0.10 14.94 0.56
CA GLY A 81 -1.06 16.03 0.79
C GLY A 81 -2.34 15.58 1.51
N ASN A 82 -3.39 16.40 1.45
CA ASN A 82 -4.61 16.26 2.24
C ASN A 82 -5.87 15.89 1.43
N ALA A 83 -5.74 15.26 0.25
CA ALA A 83 -6.88 14.98 -0.63
C ALA A 83 -8.05 14.23 0.04
N TYR A 84 -7.78 13.39 1.04
CA TYR A 84 -8.84 12.69 1.79
C TYR A 84 -9.76 13.66 2.53
N ALA A 85 -9.17 14.64 3.24
CA ALA A 85 -9.93 15.62 3.99
C ALA A 85 -10.80 16.48 3.07
N GLU A 86 -10.30 16.78 1.87
CA GLU A 86 -11.05 17.53 0.86
C GLU A 86 -12.19 16.71 0.26
N CYS A 87 -11.93 15.45 -0.14
CA CYS A 87 -12.98 14.54 -0.61
C CYS A 87 -14.06 14.36 0.45
N ARG A 88 -13.68 14.16 1.72
CA ARG A 88 -14.58 14.07 2.87
C ARG A 88 -15.44 15.34 3.01
N ARG A 89 -14.83 16.52 2.94
CA ARG A 89 -15.54 17.80 3.02
C ARG A 89 -16.57 17.94 1.90
N MET A 90 -16.18 17.66 0.65
CA MET A 90 -17.07 17.75 -0.51
C MET A 90 -18.26 16.80 -0.40
N LEU A 91 -18.04 15.56 0.02
CA LEU A 91 -19.11 14.60 0.28
C LEU A 91 -20.07 15.13 1.34
N GLY A 92 -19.55 15.72 2.43
CA GLY A 92 -20.38 16.37 3.45
C GLY A 92 -21.22 17.55 2.96
N GLU A 93 -20.90 18.12 1.80
CA GLU A 93 -21.68 19.14 1.10
C GLU A 93 -22.61 18.58 0.02
N ASP A 94 -22.86 17.26 0.05
CA ASP A 94 -23.62 16.51 -0.96
C ASP A 94 -23.05 16.66 -2.39
N LYS A 95 -21.73 16.82 -2.50
CA LYS A 95 -21.01 16.96 -3.77
C LYS A 95 -19.97 15.86 -3.93
N LEU A 96 -19.89 15.31 -5.14
CA LEU A 96 -18.77 14.45 -5.51
C LEU A 96 -17.55 15.33 -5.88
N PRO A 97 -16.32 14.91 -5.51
CA PRO A 97 -15.11 15.57 -5.96
C PRO A 97 -14.99 15.55 -7.49
N ALA A 98 -14.32 16.56 -8.05
CA ALA A 98 -13.92 16.49 -9.45
C ALA A 98 -12.76 15.49 -9.59
N ALA A 99 -12.64 14.84 -10.74
CA ALA A 99 -11.61 13.82 -10.95
C ALA A 99 -10.18 14.32 -10.67
N GLY A 100 -9.89 15.59 -10.95
CA GLY A 100 -8.59 16.19 -10.68
C GLY A 100 -8.29 16.50 -9.20
N ASP A 101 -9.29 16.42 -8.32
CA ASP A 101 -9.14 16.63 -6.88
C ASP A 101 -8.86 15.30 -6.13
N VAL A 102 -8.98 14.17 -6.84
CA VAL A 102 -8.83 12.83 -6.27
C VAL A 102 -7.41 12.34 -6.47
N HIS A 103 -6.63 12.33 -5.40
CA HIS A 103 -5.26 11.81 -5.40
C HIS A 103 -5.17 10.49 -4.64
N ILE A 104 -5.18 9.36 -5.37
CA ILE A 104 -5.25 8.01 -4.79
C ILE A 104 -4.13 7.75 -3.78
N ASP A 105 -2.90 8.20 -4.06
CA ASP A 105 -1.76 8.05 -3.15
C ASP A 105 -2.01 8.78 -1.82
N GLN A 106 -2.61 9.97 -1.85
CA GLN A 106 -2.94 10.74 -0.65
C GLN A 106 -4.12 10.13 0.11
N LEU A 107 -5.11 9.57 -0.60
CA LEU A 107 -6.20 8.82 0.02
C LEU A 107 -5.67 7.61 0.78
N VAL A 108 -4.82 6.80 0.14
CA VAL A 108 -4.25 5.60 0.74
C VAL A 108 -3.36 5.96 1.94
N ASN A 109 -2.54 7.00 1.83
CA ASN A 109 -1.63 7.45 2.89
C ASN A 109 -2.29 8.34 3.97
N HIS A 110 -3.59 8.60 3.90
CA HIS A 110 -4.34 9.21 5.00
C HIS A 110 -4.43 8.26 6.19
N PHE A 111 -4.59 6.96 5.93
CA PHE A 111 -4.82 5.95 6.95
C PHE A 111 -3.53 5.38 7.52
N THR A 112 -3.62 4.93 8.78
CA THR A 112 -2.55 4.18 9.43
C THR A 112 -2.68 2.68 9.13
N TYR A 113 -1.55 2.06 8.82
CA TYR A 113 -1.41 0.61 8.63
C TYR A 113 -0.40 0.06 9.64
N ASP A 114 -0.63 -1.18 10.09
CA ASP A 114 0.17 -1.88 11.08
C ASP A 114 1.44 -2.50 10.46
N TYR A 115 2.30 -1.63 9.94
CA TYR A 115 3.63 -2.05 9.50
C TYR A 115 4.52 -2.33 10.70
N PRO A 116 5.36 -3.40 10.64
CA PRO A 116 6.24 -3.75 11.74
C PRO A 116 7.16 -2.57 12.08
N ALA A 117 7.39 -2.34 13.37
CA ALA A 117 8.36 -1.35 13.80
C ALA A 117 9.79 -1.76 13.35
N PRO A 118 10.68 -0.79 13.08
CA PRO A 118 12.08 -1.10 12.78
C PRO A 118 12.75 -1.85 13.93
N THR A 119 13.41 -2.98 13.65
CA THR A 119 14.16 -3.76 14.64
C THR A 119 15.67 -3.48 14.56
N ASP A 120 16.44 -4.00 15.52
CA ASP A 120 17.90 -4.11 15.46
C ASP A 120 18.65 -2.79 15.20
N GLY A 121 18.11 -1.67 15.69
CA GLY A 121 18.72 -0.37 15.51
C GLY A 121 18.49 0.26 14.13
N ALA A 122 17.72 -0.34 13.23
CA ALA A 122 17.37 0.22 11.93
C ALA A 122 16.49 1.48 12.03
N SER A 123 16.66 2.42 11.10
CA SER A 123 15.90 3.69 11.08
C SER A 123 14.49 3.55 10.50
N LEU A 124 14.29 2.54 9.65
CA LEU A 124 12.99 2.22 9.04
C LEU A 124 12.84 0.70 8.88
N SER A 125 11.59 0.25 8.79
CA SER A 125 11.21 -1.08 8.31
C SER A 125 10.68 -0.99 6.88
N PHE A 126 10.78 -2.09 6.15
CA PHE A 126 10.33 -2.18 4.78
C PHE A 126 9.62 -3.52 4.55
N THR A 127 8.34 -3.47 4.21
CA THR A 127 7.52 -4.63 3.85
C THR A 127 7.14 -4.58 2.38
N ALA A 128 7.04 -5.76 1.77
CA ALA A 128 6.59 -5.93 0.40
C ALA A 128 5.66 -7.13 0.33
N GLU A 129 4.48 -6.94 -0.22
CA GLU A 129 3.45 -7.97 -0.35
C GLU A 129 2.81 -7.89 -1.73
N MET A 130 2.28 -9.01 -2.21
CA MET A 130 1.63 -9.10 -3.51
C MET A 130 0.36 -9.94 -3.41
N ALA A 131 -0.72 -9.49 -4.03
CA ALA A 131 -1.99 -10.18 -4.09
C ALA A 131 -2.57 -10.11 -5.51
N PRO A 132 -3.61 -10.89 -5.85
CA PRO A 132 -4.39 -10.66 -7.05
C PRO A 132 -4.95 -9.23 -7.05
N CYS A 133 -4.91 -8.55 -8.19
CA CYS A 133 -5.44 -7.20 -8.28
C CYS A 133 -6.99 -7.22 -8.26
N PRO A 134 -7.66 -6.51 -7.34
CA PRO A 134 -9.11 -6.66 -7.14
C PRO A 134 -9.98 -6.02 -8.22
N TRP A 135 -9.39 -5.15 -9.05
CA TRP A 135 -10.05 -4.56 -10.21
C TRP A 135 -9.65 -5.21 -11.56
N ASN A 136 -8.72 -6.16 -11.52
CA ASN A 136 -8.34 -6.98 -12.67
C ASN A 136 -7.63 -8.27 -12.21
N ALA A 137 -8.33 -9.41 -12.22
CA ALA A 137 -7.80 -10.68 -11.72
C ALA A 137 -6.56 -11.20 -12.49
N GLU A 138 -6.33 -10.75 -13.72
CA GLU A 138 -5.13 -11.10 -14.49
C GLU A 138 -3.89 -10.34 -14.01
N HIS A 139 -4.07 -9.24 -13.27
CA HIS A 139 -3.00 -8.41 -12.77
C HIS A 139 -2.64 -8.77 -11.31
N ARG A 140 -1.52 -8.21 -10.85
CA ARG A 140 -1.06 -8.30 -9.46
C ARG A 140 -1.09 -6.91 -8.85
N LEU A 141 -1.64 -6.80 -7.65
CA LEU A 141 -1.48 -5.62 -6.82
C LEU A 141 -0.29 -5.87 -5.90
N VAL A 142 0.68 -4.96 -5.91
CA VAL A 142 1.86 -4.99 -5.06
C VAL A 142 1.77 -3.83 -4.09
N ARG A 143 2.00 -4.11 -2.80
CA ARG A 143 2.03 -3.11 -1.73
C ARG A 143 3.40 -3.06 -1.08
N PHE A 144 3.94 -1.85 -0.99
CA PHE A 144 5.14 -1.54 -0.25
C PHE A 144 4.78 -0.72 0.98
N GLY A 145 5.12 -1.23 2.16
CA GLY A 145 4.96 -0.55 3.43
C GLY A 145 6.29 -0.09 3.98
N ILE A 146 6.35 1.17 4.42
CA ILE A 146 7.55 1.75 5.03
C ILE A 146 7.14 2.43 6.32
N ARG A 147 7.79 2.08 7.43
CA ARG A 147 7.58 2.73 8.73
C ARG A 147 8.91 3.17 9.32
N LEU A 148 9.01 4.44 9.68
CA LEU A 148 10.16 4.97 10.41
C LEU A 148 10.02 4.74 11.91
N ARG A 149 11.15 4.79 12.60
CA ARG A 149 11.16 4.76 14.07
C ARG A 149 10.37 5.93 14.65
N ASP A 150 9.71 5.68 15.78
CA ASP A 150 9.00 6.71 16.53
C ASP A 150 9.97 7.72 17.17
N ALA A 151 9.45 8.89 17.55
CA ALA A 151 10.22 10.08 17.93
C ALA A 151 11.11 9.95 19.18
N ALA A 152 11.05 8.83 19.90
CA ALA A 152 11.85 8.61 21.11
C ALA A 152 13.38 8.58 20.83
N ASP A 153 13.79 8.30 19.58
CA ASP A 153 15.21 8.33 19.18
C ASP A 153 15.38 9.03 17.83
N THR A 154 15.68 10.34 17.89
CA THR A 154 15.82 11.21 16.72
C THR A 154 17.25 11.30 16.20
N THR A 155 18.22 10.57 16.77
CA THR A 155 19.64 10.68 16.39
C THR A 155 19.89 10.28 14.94
N LEU A 156 19.07 9.36 14.43
CA LEU A 156 19.13 8.83 13.06
C LEU A 156 18.23 9.59 12.08
N LEU A 157 17.60 10.69 12.52
CA LEU A 157 16.59 11.43 11.75
C LEU A 157 16.97 12.92 11.60
N PRO A 158 16.48 13.59 10.54
CA PRO A 158 15.62 13.08 9.48
C PRO A 158 16.38 12.26 8.45
N LEU A 159 15.71 11.27 7.85
CA LEU A 159 16.27 10.58 6.68
C LEU A 159 16.27 11.51 5.49
N ARG A 160 17.35 11.49 4.71
CA ARG A 160 17.52 12.31 3.51
C ARG A 160 17.65 11.48 2.25
N HIS A 161 17.25 12.08 1.14
CA HIS A 161 17.26 11.45 -0.18
C HIS A 161 16.49 10.12 -0.22
N ALA A 162 15.45 10.00 0.61
CA ALA A 162 14.66 8.77 0.74
C ALA A 162 13.87 8.51 -0.55
N ARG A 163 14.00 7.30 -1.09
CA ARG A 163 13.33 6.87 -2.33
C ARG A 163 13.12 5.35 -2.36
N LEU A 164 12.02 4.92 -2.93
CA LEU A 164 11.76 3.55 -3.36
C LEU A 164 12.21 3.38 -4.81
N ARG A 165 13.04 2.38 -5.11
CA ARG A 165 13.36 1.95 -6.47
C ARG A 165 12.83 0.56 -6.70
N VAL A 166 11.96 0.38 -7.68
CA VAL A 166 11.45 -0.92 -8.09
C VAL A 166 12.06 -1.29 -9.44
N GLU A 167 12.63 -2.48 -9.55
CA GLU A 167 13.20 -3.03 -10.77
C GLU A 167 12.41 -4.28 -11.15
N PHE A 168 11.76 -4.23 -12.30
CA PHE A 168 10.89 -5.29 -12.83
C PHE A 168 11.70 -6.18 -13.76
N ASN A 169 11.44 -7.49 -13.69
CA ASN A 169 12.04 -8.46 -14.59
C ASN A 169 11.24 -8.51 -15.89
N PRO A 170 11.78 -8.05 -17.04
CA PRO A 170 11.05 -8.02 -18.31
C PRO A 170 10.74 -9.42 -18.86
N ALA A 171 11.40 -10.48 -18.35
CA ALA A 171 11.04 -11.86 -18.69
C ALA A 171 9.76 -12.33 -17.99
N GLN A 172 9.36 -11.67 -16.90
CA GLN A 172 8.26 -12.10 -16.01
C GLN A 172 7.18 -11.02 -15.85
N VAL A 173 7.40 -9.80 -16.33
CA VAL A 173 6.47 -8.67 -16.23
C VAL A 173 6.38 -7.99 -17.59
N VAL A 174 5.17 -7.79 -18.11
CA VAL A 174 4.91 -7.09 -19.38
C VAL A 174 4.93 -5.58 -19.15
N ALA A 175 4.15 -5.13 -18.18
CA ALA A 175 4.01 -3.73 -17.84
C ALA A 175 3.66 -3.57 -16.35
N TYR A 176 3.79 -2.34 -15.87
CA TYR A 176 3.40 -1.97 -14.52
C TYR A 176 2.96 -0.50 -14.50
N ARG A 177 2.17 -0.12 -13.50
CA ARG A 177 1.94 1.28 -13.16
C ARG A 177 2.02 1.49 -11.65
N LEU A 178 2.44 2.69 -11.25
CA LEU A 178 2.25 3.17 -9.89
C LEU A 178 0.76 3.50 -9.73
N VAL A 179 0.10 3.02 -8.68
CA VAL A 179 -1.29 3.40 -8.40
C VAL A 179 -1.26 4.69 -7.60
N GLY A 180 -1.69 5.79 -8.22
CA GLY A 180 -1.53 7.15 -7.69
C GLY A 180 -1.18 8.16 -8.77
N ASP A 181 -0.86 9.36 -8.32
CA ASP A 181 -0.60 10.51 -9.18
C ASP A 181 0.79 10.49 -9.83
N ASP A 182 0.87 10.85 -11.12
CA ASP A 182 2.12 10.92 -11.89
C ASP A 182 3.13 11.96 -11.39
N ARG A 183 2.67 12.97 -10.63
CA ARG A 183 3.50 14.04 -10.05
C ARG A 183 4.51 13.52 -9.05
N ILE A 184 4.24 12.37 -8.44
CA ILE A 184 5.17 11.71 -7.53
C ILE A 184 6.43 11.28 -8.31
N LEU A 185 6.30 11.00 -9.60
CA LEU A 185 7.41 10.53 -10.41
C LEU A 185 8.32 11.70 -10.87
N PRO A 186 9.65 11.51 -10.87
CA PRO A 186 10.57 12.49 -11.43
C PRO A 186 10.28 12.71 -12.92
N GLN A 187 9.86 13.92 -13.31
CA GLN A 187 9.61 14.21 -14.72
C GLN A 187 10.93 14.17 -15.53
N PRO A 188 10.94 13.57 -16.73
CA PRO A 188 12.09 13.57 -17.63
C PRO A 188 12.25 14.93 -18.34
N ARG A 189 12.16 16.06 -17.63
CA ARG A 189 12.45 17.38 -18.21
C ARG A 189 13.95 17.63 -18.16
N HIS A 190 14.53 17.66 -19.37
CA HIS A 190 15.92 17.98 -19.74
C HIS A 190 16.93 16.81 -19.72
N ARG A 191 17.18 16.26 -20.92
CA ARG A 191 18.30 15.34 -21.27
C ARG A 191 19.69 15.83 -20.81
N HIS A 192 19.83 17.09 -20.40
CA HIS A 192 21.10 17.68 -19.95
C HIS A 192 21.25 17.84 -18.43
N ARG A 193 20.27 17.42 -17.61
CA ARG A 193 20.41 17.44 -16.14
C ARG A 193 19.93 16.15 -15.48
N ARG A 194 20.46 15.01 -15.91
CA ARG A 194 20.27 13.69 -15.24
C ARG A 194 20.64 13.69 -13.74
N HIS A 195 21.33 14.72 -13.25
CA HIS A 195 21.78 14.84 -11.87
C HIS A 195 20.88 15.66 -10.92
N ASP A 196 19.89 16.43 -11.41
CA ASP A 196 19.10 17.32 -10.54
C ASP A 196 17.80 16.68 -10.04
N ALA A 197 17.10 15.88 -10.87
CA ALA A 197 15.89 15.18 -10.44
C ALA A 197 16.19 14.09 -9.38
N ALA A 198 17.38 13.47 -9.44
CA ALA A 198 17.85 12.48 -8.46
C ALA A 198 18.21 13.08 -7.09
N ARG A 199 18.26 14.42 -6.94
CA ARG A 199 18.53 15.14 -5.68
C ARG A 199 17.27 15.42 -4.85
N ARG A 200 16.08 15.24 -5.41
CA ARG A 200 14.79 15.38 -4.69
C ARG A 200 14.33 14.08 -4.04
N GLY A 201 15.22 13.34 -3.38
CA GLY A 201 14.73 12.30 -2.48
C GLY A 201 14.21 12.97 -1.20
N GLY A 202 13.09 12.50 -0.66
CA GLY A 202 12.39 13.25 0.37
C GLY A 202 13.10 13.24 1.72
N ARG A 203 12.63 14.15 2.58
CA ARG A 203 13.03 14.30 3.98
C ARG A 203 11.95 13.64 4.81
N LEU A 204 12.32 12.63 5.59
CA LEU A 204 11.38 11.88 6.42
C LEU A 204 11.68 12.08 7.91
N GLU A 205 10.64 12.40 8.66
CA GLU A 205 10.69 12.61 10.12
C GLU A 205 10.29 11.34 10.88
N ALA A 206 10.45 11.37 12.21
CA ALA A 206 10.06 10.28 13.07
C ALA A 206 8.56 9.98 12.98
N GLY A 207 8.19 8.72 13.18
CA GLY A 207 6.79 8.27 13.12
C GLY A 207 6.18 8.29 11.72
N TYR A 208 6.92 8.70 10.69
CA TYR A 208 6.44 8.69 9.32
C TYR A 208 6.20 7.25 8.83
N SER A 209 5.02 7.00 8.28
CA SER A 209 4.70 5.78 7.55
C SER A 209 4.16 6.10 6.17
N THR A 210 4.42 5.22 5.21
CA THR A 210 3.85 5.37 3.87
C THR A 210 3.59 4.02 3.21
N THR A 211 2.54 4.02 2.39
CA THR A 211 2.08 2.91 1.58
C THR A 211 2.18 3.28 0.11
N ILE A 212 2.83 2.44 -0.68
CA ILE A 212 2.95 2.61 -2.13
C ILE A 212 2.38 1.38 -2.82
N LEU A 213 1.50 1.60 -3.79
CA LEU A 213 0.82 0.55 -4.53
C LEU A 213 1.28 0.51 -5.99
N TYR A 214 1.52 -0.69 -6.52
CA TYR A 214 1.77 -0.92 -7.94
C TYR A 214 0.78 -1.92 -8.48
N GLU A 215 0.27 -1.67 -9.67
CA GLU A 215 -0.39 -2.67 -10.48
C GLU A 215 0.63 -3.24 -11.47
N VAL A 216 0.77 -4.56 -11.50
CA VAL A 216 1.77 -5.30 -12.26
C VAL A 216 1.06 -6.29 -13.17
N ILE A 217 1.42 -6.27 -14.44
CA ILE A 217 0.94 -7.20 -15.45
C ILE A 217 2.00 -8.31 -15.61
N PRO A 218 1.81 -9.50 -15.00
CA PRO A 218 2.77 -10.58 -15.13
C PRO A 218 2.84 -11.08 -16.58
N ALA A 219 3.98 -11.67 -16.94
CA ALA A 219 4.17 -12.34 -18.22
C ALA A 219 3.69 -13.79 -18.11
N ASP A 220 2.42 -14.04 -18.41
CA ASP A 220 1.87 -15.39 -18.52
C ASP A 220 0.73 -15.46 -19.58
N ALA A 221 0.47 -16.59 -20.23
CA ALA A 221 1.26 -17.14 -21.33
C ALA A 221 0.57 -17.03 -22.72
N GLU A 222 -0.69 -16.55 -22.83
CA GLU A 222 -1.46 -16.66 -24.09
C GLU A 222 -2.14 -15.37 -24.65
N ARG A 223 -2.41 -14.30 -23.89
CA ARG A 223 -3.45 -13.34 -24.34
C ARG A 223 -3.32 -11.83 -24.10
N SER A 224 -2.20 -11.25 -23.65
CA SER A 224 -2.14 -9.78 -23.59
C SER A 224 -1.74 -9.13 -24.93
N PRO A 225 -2.56 -8.24 -25.53
CA PRO A 225 -2.18 -7.42 -26.70
C PRO A 225 -1.00 -6.48 -26.42
N GLU A 226 -0.69 -6.22 -25.14
CA GLU A 226 0.48 -5.43 -24.72
C GLU A 226 1.76 -6.24 -24.89
N ARG A 227 1.74 -7.57 -24.65
CA ARG A 227 2.87 -8.47 -24.95
C ARG A 227 3.15 -8.51 -26.45
N ALA A 228 2.09 -8.61 -27.27
CA ALA A 228 2.22 -8.58 -28.73
C ALA A 228 2.77 -7.24 -29.26
N SER A 229 2.46 -6.13 -28.59
CA SER A 229 2.97 -4.80 -28.94
C SER A 229 4.41 -4.59 -28.46
N ALA A 230 4.77 -5.10 -27.28
CA ALA A 230 6.12 -5.08 -26.74
C ALA A 230 7.10 -5.93 -27.57
N LEU A 231 6.72 -7.16 -27.93
CA LEU A 231 7.52 -8.07 -28.79
C LEU A 231 7.73 -7.52 -30.21
N ARG A 232 6.75 -6.77 -30.76
CA ARG A 232 6.90 -6.11 -32.07
C ARG A 232 7.91 -4.96 -32.06
N LEU A 233 8.17 -4.37 -30.89
CA LEU A 233 9.18 -3.31 -30.75
C LEU A 233 10.62 -3.86 -30.78
N GLU A 234 10.80 -5.15 -30.46
CA GLU A 234 12.11 -5.83 -30.41
C GLU A 234 12.74 -6.11 -31.78
N SER A 235 11.98 -6.03 -32.88
CA SER A 235 12.51 -6.38 -34.21
C SER A 235 13.37 -5.28 -34.85
N ARG A 236 13.60 -4.14 -34.18
CA ARG A 236 14.20 -2.96 -34.84
C ARG A 236 15.72 -2.82 -34.73
N GLU A 237 16.43 -3.51 -33.83
CA GLU A 237 17.88 -3.24 -33.62
C GLU A 237 18.79 -4.45 -33.34
N GLY A 238 18.52 -5.65 -33.89
CA GLY A 238 19.56 -6.65 -34.19
C GLY A 238 20.53 -7.15 -33.09
N VAL A 239 20.35 -6.78 -31.82
CA VAL A 239 21.19 -7.22 -30.70
C VAL A 239 20.38 -8.20 -29.84
N PRO A 240 20.82 -9.46 -29.70
CA PRO A 240 20.11 -10.42 -28.86
C PRO A 240 20.22 -10.02 -27.40
N VAL A 241 19.09 -9.69 -26.77
CA VAL A 241 19.00 -9.54 -25.31
C VAL A 241 18.97 -10.94 -24.72
N VAL A 242 20.06 -11.33 -24.05
CA VAL A 242 20.08 -12.57 -23.26
C VAL A 242 19.42 -12.28 -21.91
N LEU A 243 18.14 -12.63 -21.79
CA LEU A 243 17.44 -12.62 -20.50
C LEU A 243 17.90 -13.84 -19.69
N ILE A 244 18.54 -13.61 -18.55
CA ILE A 244 18.83 -14.69 -17.60
C ILE A 244 17.48 -15.06 -16.94
N PRO A 245 17.02 -16.31 -17.04
CA PRO A 245 15.76 -16.71 -16.45
C PRO A 245 15.87 -16.66 -14.92
N SER A 246 15.20 -15.67 -14.32
CA SER A 246 14.91 -15.60 -12.90
C SER A 246 13.39 -15.67 -12.73
N SER A 247 12.91 -16.37 -11.70
CA SER A 247 11.48 -16.42 -11.35
C SER A 247 11.01 -15.19 -10.55
N GLU A 248 11.91 -14.24 -10.31
CA GLU A 248 11.59 -12.98 -9.65
C GLU A 248 10.80 -12.06 -10.60
N LEU A 249 9.66 -11.56 -10.13
CA LEU A 249 8.88 -10.55 -10.84
C LEU A 249 9.53 -9.18 -10.71
N LEU A 250 9.96 -8.84 -9.49
CA LEU A 250 10.57 -7.56 -9.19
C LEU A 250 11.51 -7.61 -8.00
N THR A 251 12.42 -6.64 -7.94
CA THR A 251 13.24 -6.31 -6.77
C THR A 251 13.03 -4.84 -6.40
N ALA A 252 12.54 -4.60 -5.20
CA ALA A 252 12.32 -3.27 -4.63
C ALA A 252 13.42 -2.91 -3.63
N ARG A 253 13.87 -1.65 -3.67
CA ARG A 253 14.93 -1.14 -2.81
C ARG A 253 14.58 0.23 -2.26
N VAL A 254 14.42 0.33 -0.95
CA VAL A 254 14.33 1.62 -0.26
C VAL A 254 15.74 2.11 0.01
N ARG A 255 16.09 3.31 -0.46
CA ARG A 255 17.41 3.91 -0.27
C ARG A 255 17.27 5.25 0.43
N TYR A 256 18.14 5.51 1.40
CA TYR A 256 18.13 6.73 2.22
C TYR A 256 19.53 7.07 2.75
N HIS A 257 19.68 8.25 3.34
CA HIS A 257 20.90 8.68 4.02
C HIS A 257 20.55 9.14 5.44
N LEU A 258 21.36 8.72 6.40
CA LEU A 258 21.31 9.24 7.77
C LEU A 258 21.84 10.68 7.82
N PRO A 259 21.43 11.46 8.85
CA PRO A 259 22.01 12.77 9.10
C PRO A 259 23.54 12.73 9.19
N GLY A 260 24.21 13.58 8.41
CA GLY A 260 25.67 13.70 8.42
C GLY A 260 26.43 12.56 7.72
N VAL A 261 25.76 11.48 7.32
CA VAL A 261 26.40 10.32 6.69
C VAL A 261 26.32 10.43 5.16
N ARG A 262 27.49 10.33 4.50
CA ARG A 262 27.57 10.41 3.03
C ARG A 262 27.16 9.12 2.32
N ARG A 263 27.43 7.96 2.94
CA ARG A 263 27.07 6.66 2.38
C ARG A 263 25.60 6.38 2.68
N GLY A 264 24.81 6.14 1.64
CA GLY A 264 23.41 5.76 1.82
C GLY A 264 23.25 4.33 2.31
N GLU A 265 22.18 4.10 3.06
CA GLU A 265 21.70 2.79 3.46
C GLU A 265 20.61 2.31 2.50
N GLN A 266 20.37 1.00 2.51
CA GLN A 266 19.31 0.42 1.70
C GLN A 266 18.72 -0.84 2.33
N MET A 267 17.43 -1.03 2.10
CA MET A 267 16.72 -2.29 2.36
C MET A 267 16.21 -2.84 1.03
N THR A 268 16.16 -4.16 0.91
CA THR A 268 15.76 -4.84 -0.34
C THR A 268 14.66 -5.84 -0.05
N ALA A 269 13.66 -5.89 -0.92
CA ALA A 269 12.65 -6.93 -0.95
C ALA A 269 12.50 -7.44 -2.38
N THR A 270 12.27 -8.74 -2.53
CA THR A 270 12.08 -9.41 -3.82
C THR A 270 10.74 -10.10 -3.80
N LEU A 271 9.97 -9.97 -4.88
CA LEU A 271 8.70 -10.64 -5.05
C LEU A 271 8.74 -11.55 -6.27
N LYS A 272 8.19 -12.75 -6.09
CA LYS A 272 7.98 -13.81 -7.07
C LYS A 272 6.50 -14.16 -7.10
N GLU A 273 6.07 -14.85 -8.15
CA GLU A 273 4.67 -15.30 -8.29
C GLU A 273 4.20 -16.15 -7.10
N GLU A 274 5.09 -16.99 -6.55
CA GLU A 274 4.84 -17.81 -5.35
C GLU A 274 4.62 -16.99 -4.05
N ASN A 275 4.87 -15.69 -4.06
CA ASN A 275 4.68 -14.80 -2.89
C ASN A 275 3.28 -14.16 -2.83
N LEU A 276 2.32 -14.67 -3.62
CA LEU A 276 0.93 -14.25 -3.56
C LEU A 276 0.34 -14.52 -2.17
N VAL A 277 -0.20 -13.46 -1.56
CA VAL A 277 -0.98 -13.52 -0.32
C VAL A 277 -2.46 -13.29 -0.62
N GLU A 278 -3.31 -13.74 0.30
CA GLU A 278 -4.72 -13.39 0.25
C GLU A 278 -4.91 -11.91 0.57
N LEU A 279 -5.70 -11.22 -0.24
CA LEU A 279 -6.04 -9.81 -0.02
C LEU A 279 -6.94 -9.69 1.22
N THR A 280 -6.33 -9.46 2.38
CA THR A 280 -6.95 -9.42 3.72
C THR A 280 -6.39 -8.26 4.54
N GLY A 281 -7.06 -7.91 5.65
CA GLY A 281 -6.57 -6.93 6.62
C GLY A 281 -6.19 -5.59 5.99
N ASP A 282 -5.04 -5.07 6.38
CA ASP A 282 -4.52 -3.78 5.88
C ASP A 282 -4.29 -3.74 4.37
N PHE A 283 -3.98 -4.88 3.75
CA PHE A 283 -3.80 -4.92 2.31
C PHE A 283 -5.16 -4.80 1.60
N ALA A 284 -6.19 -5.51 2.08
CA ALA A 284 -7.56 -5.34 1.58
C ALA A 284 -8.05 -3.91 1.77
N PHE A 285 -7.80 -3.30 2.94
CA PHE A 285 -8.20 -1.93 3.21
C PHE A 285 -7.52 -0.93 2.25
N ALA A 286 -6.19 -1.02 2.08
CA ALA A 286 -5.46 -0.16 1.14
C ALA A 286 -5.98 -0.30 -0.30
N ALA A 287 -6.32 -1.53 -0.71
CA ALA A 287 -6.89 -1.78 -2.03
C ALA A 287 -8.30 -1.19 -2.18
N ALA A 288 -9.14 -1.26 -1.14
CA ALA A 288 -10.46 -0.63 -1.11
C ALA A 288 -10.35 0.89 -1.29
N VAL A 289 -9.43 1.54 -0.58
CA VAL A 289 -9.18 2.99 -0.70
C VAL A 289 -8.68 3.36 -2.10
N ALA A 290 -7.84 2.52 -2.71
CA ALA A 290 -7.37 2.73 -4.08
C ALA A 290 -8.53 2.63 -5.10
N MET A 291 -9.36 1.60 -4.99
CA MET A 291 -10.55 1.43 -5.85
C MET A 291 -11.56 2.56 -5.66
N TYR A 292 -11.78 3.00 -4.42
CA TYR A 292 -12.61 4.15 -4.10
C TYR A 292 -12.14 5.40 -4.85
N GLY A 293 -10.83 5.68 -4.81
CA GLY A 293 -10.27 6.80 -5.57
C GLY A 293 -10.45 6.64 -7.08
N GLN A 294 -10.23 5.43 -7.62
CA GLN A 294 -10.45 5.15 -9.05
C GLN A 294 -11.91 5.37 -9.49
N LEU A 295 -12.88 5.04 -8.64
CA LEU A 295 -14.31 5.27 -8.92
C LEU A 295 -14.66 6.76 -8.86
N LEU A 296 -14.21 7.47 -7.82
CA LEU A 296 -14.44 8.90 -7.68
C LEU A 296 -13.84 9.71 -8.83
N SER A 297 -12.67 9.30 -9.34
CA SER A 297 -11.98 9.99 -10.43
C SER A 297 -12.44 9.58 -11.83
N ASP A 298 -13.40 8.64 -11.96
CA ASP A 298 -13.76 8.02 -13.24
C ASP A 298 -12.52 7.50 -13.99
N SER A 299 -11.62 6.85 -13.25
CA SER A 299 -10.32 6.37 -13.72
C SER A 299 -10.43 5.47 -14.95
N GLU A 300 -9.57 5.68 -15.95
CA GLU A 300 -9.41 4.75 -17.07
C GLU A 300 -8.87 3.37 -16.62
N PHE A 301 -8.22 3.32 -15.45
CA PHE A 301 -7.63 2.13 -14.86
C PHE A 301 -8.51 1.47 -13.80
N ARG A 302 -9.76 1.92 -13.62
CA ARG A 302 -10.68 1.36 -12.62
C ARG A 302 -11.02 -0.12 -12.85
N GLY A 303 -10.74 -0.66 -14.03
CA GLY A 303 -11.02 -2.05 -14.37
C GLY A 303 -12.49 -2.40 -14.13
N ASP A 304 -12.72 -3.48 -13.38
CA ASP A 304 -14.05 -3.94 -12.96
C ASP A 304 -14.42 -3.50 -11.52
N SER A 305 -13.85 -2.39 -11.04
CA SER A 305 -14.18 -1.80 -9.74
C SER A 305 -15.66 -1.46 -9.65
N THR A 306 -16.25 -1.74 -8.49
CA THR A 306 -17.62 -1.34 -8.14
C THR A 306 -17.65 -0.84 -6.69
N TRP A 307 -18.63 0.00 -6.37
CA TRP A 307 -18.85 0.47 -5.00
C TRP A 307 -19.02 -0.70 -4.01
N ASP A 308 -19.68 -1.79 -4.44
CA ASP A 308 -19.89 -2.98 -3.60
C ASP A 308 -18.58 -3.71 -3.29
N LYS A 309 -17.67 -3.86 -4.28
CA LYS A 309 -16.33 -4.43 -4.05
C LYS A 309 -15.50 -3.56 -3.11
N VAL A 310 -15.62 -2.24 -3.22
CA VAL A 310 -14.95 -1.31 -2.29
C VAL A 310 -15.43 -1.56 -0.87
N LEU A 311 -16.75 -1.64 -0.66
CA LEU A 311 -17.34 -1.90 0.65
C LEU A 311 -16.89 -3.25 1.21
N GLU A 312 -16.94 -4.31 0.40
CA GLU A 312 -16.50 -5.65 0.80
C GLU A 312 -15.04 -5.66 1.29
N LEU A 313 -14.13 -5.06 0.52
CA LEU A 313 -12.71 -5.01 0.88
C LEU A 313 -12.44 -4.10 2.08
N ALA A 314 -13.17 -2.98 2.20
CA ALA A 314 -13.05 -2.07 3.33
C ALA A 314 -13.51 -2.76 4.64
N GLU A 315 -14.62 -3.51 4.58
CA GLU A 315 -15.13 -4.30 5.71
C GLU A 315 -14.17 -5.44 6.07
N LYS A 316 -13.63 -6.17 5.08
CA LYS A 316 -12.59 -7.20 5.28
C LYS A 316 -11.31 -6.63 5.91
N GLY A 317 -11.04 -5.35 5.65
CA GLY A 317 -9.89 -4.61 6.15
C GLY A 317 -10.15 -3.79 7.41
N LEU A 318 -11.28 -3.95 8.10
CA LEU A 318 -11.66 -3.06 9.21
C LEU A 318 -10.67 -3.12 10.40
N GLY A 319 -10.23 -4.32 10.79
CA GLY A 319 -9.30 -4.50 11.91
C GLY A 319 -9.86 -3.98 13.25
N SER A 320 -8.97 -3.50 14.14
CA SER A 320 -9.34 -2.98 15.46
C SER A 320 -9.94 -1.57 15.43
N ASP A 321 -9.59 -0.75 14.42
CA ASP A 321 -10.08 0.61 14.16
C ASP A 321 -10.38 1.46 15.42
N PRO A 322 -9.36 1.72 16.27
CA PRO A 322 -9.57 2.39 17.56
C PRO A 322 -10.07 3.83 17.43
N ASP A 323 -9.68 4.53 16.36
CA ASP A 323 -10.04 5.92 16.07
C ASP A 323 -11.27 6.05 15.16
N GLU A 324 -11.90 4.92 14.80
CA GLU A 324 -13.10 4.80 13.95
C GLU A 324 -12.95 5.38 12.52
N GLU A 325 -11.71 5.59 12.05
CA GLU A 325 -11.45 6.19 10.73
C GLU A 325 -11.85 5.26 9.59
N ARG A 326 -11.65 3.95 9.75
CA ARG A 326 -12.01 2.98 8.71
C ARG A 326 -13.53 2.79 8.63
N ARG A 327 -14.26 2.85 9.77
CA ARG A 327 -15.73 2.87 9.77
C ARG A 327 -16.29 4.14 9.11
N GLU A 328 -15.69 5.29 9.37
CA GLU A 328 -16.08 6.53 8.67
C GLU A 328 -15.86 6.39 7.17
N PHE A 329 -14.71 5.86 6.75
CA PHE A 329 -14.43 5.63 5.33
C PHE A 329 -15.54 4.79 4.67
N ILE A 330 -15.96 3.68 5.29
CA ILE A 330 -17.08 2.86 4.77
C ILE A 330 -18.36 3.69 4.63
N ALA A 331 -18.65 4.58 5.59
CA ALA A 331 -19.80 5.47 5.51
C ALA A 331 -19.69 6.49 4.36
N LEU A 332 -18.48 7.03 4.11
CA LEU A 332 -18.19 7.91 2.98
C LEU A 332 -18.32 7.19 1.63
N VAL A 333 -17.89 5.93 1.54
CA VAL A 333 -18.07 5.10 0.33
C VAL A 333 -19.56 4.96 0.01
N ARG A 334 -20.40 4.66 1.01
CA ARG A 334 -21.87 4.57 0.82
C ARG A 334 -22.46 5.90 0.37
N MET A 335 -21.99 7.02 0.94
CA MET A 335 -22.43 8.35 0.53
C MET A 335 -22.04 8.67 -0.92
N ALA A 336 -20.80 8.36 -1.31
CA ALA A 336 -20.33 8.52 -2.67
C ALA A 336 -21.15 7.67 -3.66
N GLN A 337 -21.41 6.39 -3.34
CA GLN A 337 -22.28 5.50 -4.12
C GLN A 337 -23.67 6.10 -4.32
N MET A 338 -24.28 6.65 -3.26
CA MET A 338 -25.59 7.29 -3.34
C MET A 338 -25.58 8.53 -4.24
N LEU A 339 -24.56 9.39 -4.11
CA LEU A 339 -24.45 10.60 -4.94
C LEU A 339 -24.16 10.26 -6.41
N ASP A 340 -23.35 9.25 -6.66
CA ASP A 340 -22.97 8.80 -8.01
C ASP A 340 -24.19 8.21 -8.74
N SER A 341 -25.04 7.47 -8.04
CA SER A 341 -26.30 6.95 -8.61
C SER A 341 -27.33 8.00 -9.01
N ARG A 342 -27.14 9.26 -8.60
CA ARG A 342 -28.02 10.39 -8.95
C ARG A 342 -27.52 11.19 -10.14
N ARG A 343 -26.32 10.89 -10.66
CA ARG A 343 -25.77 11.52 -11.86
C ARG A 343 -26.47 11.02 -13.12
#